data_AF-A0A429B3R5-F1
#
_entry.id   AF-A0A429B3R5-F1
#
_cell.length_a   1.000
_cell.length_b   1.000
_cell.length_c   1.000
_cell.angle_alpha   90.00
_cell.angle_beta   90.00
_cell.angle_gamma   90.00
#
_symmetry.space_group_name_H-M   'P 1'
#
loop_
_entity.id
_entity.type
_entity.pdbx_description
1 polymer ?
#
loop_
_entity_poly.entity_id
_entity_poly.type
_entity_poly.pdbx_seq_one_letter_code
_entity_poly.pdbx_strand_id
1 'polypeptide(L)'
;METIIASGIAVLGTLLGSGMTLAFQQRTADRGHQFTRQEKLRQERLDAFSAYAGPLVNYRRCLVHLWFCEHEQPPPEDPDTVRIRAYELRSSAQEALFRAQMLTDDETLSQAAEDVLADVTTLPKTDSRTELDDARVRTRDDISRLVRAAKQHL
;
A
#
# COMPACT_ATOMS: atom_id res chain seq x y z
N MET A 1 -51.33 -39.30 -31.52
CA MET A 1 -51.35 -38.36 -30.38
C MET A 1 -50.05 -38.41 -29.56
N GLU A 2 -49.44 -39.58 -29.36
CA GLU A 2 -48.21 -39.74 -28.55
C GLU A 2 -46.97 -38.98 -29.07
N THR A 3 -46.76 -38.91 -30.39
CA THR A 3 -45.60 -38.23 -31.01
C THR A 3 -45.59 -36.72 -30.79
N ILE A 4 -46.76 -36.08 -30.68
CA ILE A 4 -46.90 -34.65 -30.40
C ILE A 4 -46.54 -34.34 -28.94
N ILE A 5 -46.91 -35.25 -28.03
CA ILE A 5 -46.59 -35.14 -26.60
C ILE A 5 -45.08 -35.32 -26.42
N ALA A 6 -44.48 -36.30 -27.09
CA ALA A 6 -43.04 -36.55 -27.03
C ALA A 6 -42.20 -35.39 -27.59
N SER A 7 -42.61 -34.79 -28.71
CA SER A 7 -41.90 -33.63 -29.27
C SER A 7 -42.03 -32.38 -28.39
N GLY A 8 -43.21 -32.16 -27.79
CA GLY A 8 -43.43 -31.07 -26.84
C GLY A 8 -42.53 -31.17 -25.60
N ILE A 9 -42.39 -32.37 -25.03
CA ILE A 9 -41.50 -32.63 -23.89
C ILE A 9 -40.03 -32.40 -24.27
N ALA A 10 -39.61 -32.83 -25.46
CA ALA A 10 -38.25 -32.65 -25.93
C ALA A 10 -37.87 -31.16 -26.11
N VAL A 11 -38.76 -30.35 -26.68
CA VAL A 11 -38.55 -28.90 -26.85
C VAL A 11 -38.52 -28.20 -25.49
N LEU A 12 -39.41 -28.57 -24.57
CA LEU A 12 -39.43 -28.04 -23.20
C LEU A 12 -38.15 -28.39 -22.43
N GLY A 13 -37.65 -29.63 -22.56
CA GLY A 13 -36.38 -30.05 -21.96
C GLY A 13 -35.18 -29.27 -22.51
N THR A 14 -35.22 -28.93 -23.80
CA THR A 14 -34.15 -28.17 -24.46
C THR A 14 -34.19 -26.68 -24.07
N LEU A 15 -35.38 -26.08 -23.97
CA LEU A 15 -35.58 -24.71 -23.48
C LEU A 15 -35.22 -24.56 -22.00
N LEU A 16 -35.58 -25.55 -21.17
CA LEU A 16 -35.19 -25.57 -19.76
C LEU A 16 -33.68 -25.74 -19.60
N GLY A 17 -33.06 -26.65 -20.37
CA GLY A 17 -31.61 -26.87 -20.35
C GLY A 17 -30.81 -25.64 -20.80
N SER A 18 -31.25 -24.97 -21.86
CA SER A 18 -30.58 -23.75 -22.35
C SER A 18 -30.75 -22.56 -21.40
N GLY A 19 -31.94 -22.40 -20.80
CA GLY A 19 -32.20 -21.39 -19.79
C GLY A 19 -31.38 -21.57 -18.50
N MET A 20 -31.27 -22.80 -18.00
CA MET A 20 -30.43 -23.12 -16.83
C MET A 20 -28.95 -22.85 -17.12
N THR A 21 -28.48 -23.19 -18.31
CA THR A 21 -27.08 -22.95 -18.72
C THR A 21 -26.76 -21.46 -18.80
N LEU A 22 -27.64 -20.66 -19.40
CA LEU A 22 -27.46 -19.20 -19.51
C LEU A 22 -27.41 -18.53 -18.14
N ALA A 23 -28.30 -18.91 -17.21
CA ALA A 23 -28.33 -18.36 -15.86
C ALA A 23 -27.09 -18.73 -15.04
N PHE A 24 -26.55 -19.95 -15.21
CA PHE A 24 -25.29 -20.35 -14.60
C PHE A 24 -24.08 -19.62 -15.19
N GLN A 25 -24.06 -19.41 -16.51
CA GLN A 25 -23.01 -18.65 -17.20
C GLN A 25 -23.00 -17.18 -16.77
N GLN A 26 -24.16 -16.53 -16.68
CA GLN A 26 -24.29 -15.15 -16.20
C GLN A 26 -23.80 -15.01 -14.75
N ARG A 27 -24.22 -15.90 -13.85
CA ARG A 27 -23.75 -15.87 -12.45
C ARG A 27 -22.26 -16.12 -12.29
N THR A 28 -21.66 -16.92 -13.16
CA THR A 28 -20.22 -17.22 -13.12
C THR A 28 -19.41 -16.05 -13.69
N ALA A 29 -19.90 -15.40 -14.74
CA ALA A 29 -19.32 -14.17 -15.29
C ALA A 29 -19.39 -13.01 -14.29
N ASP A 30 -20.54 -12.78 -13.66
CA ASP A 30 -20.72 -11.70 -12.67
C ASP A 30 -19.82 -11.89 -11.44
N ARG A 31 -19.69 -13.13 -10.94
CA ARG A 31 -18.76 -13.47 -9.85
C ARG A 31 -17.30 -13.31 -10.27
N GLY A 32 -16.96 -13.68 -11.51
CA GLY A 32 -15.61 -13.50 -12.06
C GLY A 32 -15.23 -12.03 -12.20
N HIS A 33 -16.16 -11.17 -12.63
CA HIS A 33 -15.93 -9.73 -12.75
C HIS A 33 -15.76 -9.05 -11.39
N GLN A 34 -16.57 -9.40 -10.39
CA GLN A 34 -16.44 -8.86 -9.04
C GLN A 34 -15.12 -9.28 -8.37
N PHE A 35 -14.75 -10.56 -8.48
CA PHE A 35 -13.48 -11.08 -7.97
C PHE A 35 -12.28 -10.40 -8.63
N THR A 36 -12.28 -10.27 -9.96
CA THR A 36 -11.19 -9.60 -10.70
C THR A 36 -11.07 -8.13 -10.30
N ARG A 37 -12.19 -7.43 -10.09
CA ARG A 37 -12.17 -6.02 -9.66
C ARG A 37 -11.61 -5.86 -8.25
N GLN A 38 -12.01 -6.72 -7.31
CA GLN A 38 -11.51 -6.69 -5.93
C GLN A 38 -10.02 -6.99 -5.87
N GLU A 39 -9.56 -8.01 -6.60
CA GLU A 39 -8.14 -8.38 -6.65
C GLU A 39 -7.30 -7.28 -7.32
N LYS A 40 -7.82 -6.63 -8.36
CA LYS A 40 -7.14 -5.48 -8.99
C LYS A 40 -6.99 -4.31 -8.01
N LEU A 41 -8.05 -3.96 -7.28
CA LEU A 41 -7.99 -2.88 -6.28
C LEU A 41 -7.01 -3.22 -5.15
N ARG A 42 -7.00 -4.49 -4.72
CA ARG A 42 -6.03 -4.99 -3.75
C ARG A 42 -4.57 -4.82 -4.22
N GLN A 43 -4.30 -5.15 -5.48
CA GLN A 43 -2.97 -4.97 -6.07
C GLN A 43 -2.59 -3.48 -6.15
N GLU A 44 -3.49 -2.62 -6.63
CA GLU A 44 -3.26 -1.17 -6.69
C GLU A 44 -2.94 -0.59 -5.30
N ARG A 45 -3.65 -1.06 -4.26
CA ARG A 45 -3.39 -0.71 -2.85
C ARG A 45 -2.00 -1.14 -2.39
N LEU A 46 -1.62 -2.40 -2.63
CA LEU A 46 -0.29 -2.90 -2.27
C LEU A 46 0.84 -2.19 -3.02
N ASP A 47 0.64 -1.89 -4.30
CA ASP A 47 1.59 -1.16 -5.12
C ASP A 47 1.79 0.26 -4.60
N ALA A 48 0.71 0.93 -4.17
CA ALA A 48 0.79 2.27 -3.59
C ALA A 48 1.55 2.31 -2.26
N PHE A 49 1.28 1.37 -1.35
CA PHE A 49 2.03 1.26 -0.09
C PHE A 49 3.50 0.87 -0.31
N SER A 50 3.77 0.02 -1.31
CA SER A 50 5.14 -0.33 -1.70
C SER A 50 5.87 0.88 -2.29
N ALA A 51 5.19 1.67 -3.13
CA ALA A 51 5.69 2.91 -3.71
C ALA A 51 5.90 4.01 -2.68
N TYR A 52 5.16 4.00 -1.57
CA TYR A 52 5.39 4.89 -0.42
C TYR A 52 6.62 4.51 0.42
N ALA A 53 6.82 3.21 0.65
CA ALA A 53 7.93 2.73 1.49
C ALA A 53 9.31 3.15 0.96
N GLY A 54 9.50 3.18 -0.37
CA GLY A 54 10.78 3.56 -0.99
C GLY A 54 11.22 5.01 -0.67
N PRO A 55 10.44 6.04 -1.04
CA PRO A 55 10.68 7.43 -0.68
C PRO A 55 10.84 7.64 0.83
N LEU A 56 10.04 6.99 1.66
CA LEU A 56 10.14 7.09 3.12
C LEU A 56 11.50 6.58 3.65
N VAL A 57 11.97 5.44 3.16
CA VAL A 57 13.30 4.90 3.52
C VAL A 57 14.42 5.82 3.05
N ASN A 58 14.31 6.40 1.86
CA ASN A 58 15.29 7.36 1.34
C ASN A 58 15.33 8.65 2.19
N TYR A 59 14.15 9.17 2.55
CA TYR A 59 14.04 10.32 3.45
C TYR A 59 14.66 10.02 4.82
N ARG A 60 14.31 8.88 5.42
CA ARG A 60 14.91 8.41 6.69
C ARG A 60 16.43 8.35 6.61
N ARG A 61 16.99 7.78 5.53
CA ARG A 61 18.44 7.70 5.33
C ARG A 61 19.08 9.09 5.30
N CYS A 62 18.46 10.04 4.59
CA CYS A 62 18.94 11.41 4.51
C CYS A 62 18.93 12.10 5.87
N LEU A 63 17.88 11.90 6.69
CA LEU A 63 17.80 12.46 8.04
C LEU A 63 18.83 11.88 9.01
N VAL A 64 19.13 10.58 8.90
CA VAL A 64 20.23 9.98 9.67
C VAL A 64 21.57 10.60 9.26
N HIS A 65 21.80 10.81 7.97
CA HIS A 65 23.01 11.48 7.48
C HIS A 65 23.09 12.94 7.96
N LEU A 66 21.96 13.65 7.94
CA LEU A 66 21.86 15.02 8.46
C LEU A 66 22.30 15.10 9.91
N TRP A 67 21.87 14.16 10.76
CA TRP A 67 22.29 14.12 12.16
C TRP A 67 23.82 14.07 12.29
N PHE A 68 24.50 13.21 11.52
CA PHE A 68 25.96 13.14 11.53
C PHE A 68 26.62 14.44 11.04
N CYS A 69 26.04 15.09 10.03
CA CYS A 69 26.51 16.39 9.56
C CYS A 69 26.37 17.48 10.63
N GLU A 70 25.34 17.42 11.46
CA GLU A 70 25.09 18.41 12.52
C GLU A 70 25.90 18.16 13.81
N HIS A 71 26.29 16.91 14.10
CA HIS A 71 26.85 16.52 15.40
C HIS A 71 28.32 16.08 15.38
N GLU A 72 28.88 15.66 14.24
CA GLU A 72 30.28 15.22 14.15
C GLU A 72 31.22 16.34 13.66
N GLN A 73 32.44 16.37 14.19
CA GLN A 73 33.48 17.32 13.79
C GLN A 73 34.75 16.55 13.33
N PRO A 74 35.22 16.75 12.09
CA PRO A 74 34.62 17.56 11.04
C PRO A 74 33.32 16.95 10.50
N PRO A 75 32.36 17.77 10.03
CA PRO A 75 31.14 17.25 9.45
C PRO A 75 31.44 16.52 8.13
N PRO A 76 30.81 15.36 7.86
CA PRO A 76 31.02 14.61 6.61
C PRO A 76 30.52 15.35 5.37
N GLU A 77 29.53 16.23 5.50
CA GLU A 77 28.99 17.08 4.44
C GLU A 77 28.41 18.36 5.05
N ASP A 78 28.24 19.41 4.25
CA ASP A 78 27.56 20.64 4.66
C ASP A 78 26.10 20.35 5.09
N PRO A 79 25.71 20.62 6.35
CA PRO A 79 24.36 20.37 6.84
C PRO A 79 23.26 21.05 6.04
N ASP A 80 23.52 22.26 5.52
CA ASP A 80 22.50 23.01 4.77
C ASP A 80 22.20 22.36 3.41
N THR A 81 23.24 21.88 2.72
CA THR A 81 23.09 21.05 1.51
C THR A 81 22.29 19.77 1.77
N VAL A 82 22.50 19.13 2.92
CA VAL A 82 21.74 17.92 3.31
C VAL A 82 20.28 18.27 3.63
N ARG A 83 19.99 19.39 4.31
CA ARG A 83 18.61 19.84 4.61
C ARG A 83 17.80 20.12 3.35
N ILE A 84 18.39 20.75 2.34
CA ILE A 84 17.73 21.00 1.06
C ILE A 84 17.29 19.67 0.42
N ARG A 85 18.18 18.68 0.34
CA ARG A 85 17.85 17.33 -0.15
C ARG A 85 16.79 16.64 0.71
N ALA A 86 16.83 16.85 2.03
CA ALA A 86 15.82 16.30 2.93
C ALA A 86 14.41 16.87 2.64
N TYR A 87 14.28 18.14 2.24
CA TYR A 87 12.98 18.72 1.84
C TYR A 87 12.42 18.10 0.56
N GLU A 88 13.27 17.84 -0.44
CA GLU A 88 12.86 17.16 -1.67
C GLU A 88 12.38 15.73 -1.37
N LEU A 89 13.16 14.99 -0.58
CA LEU A 89 12.81 13.62 -0.18
C LEU A 89 11.56 13.57 0.68
N ARG A 90 11.35 14.54 1.58
CA ARG A 90 10.12 14.68 2.37
C ARG A 90 8.92 14.86 1.45
N SER A 91 9.01 15.78 0.50
CA SER A 91 7.93 16.06 -0.45
C SER A 91 7.56 14.80 -1.24
N SER A 92 8.56 14.05 -1.73
CA SER A 92 8.33 12.78 -2.42
C SER A 92 7.66 11.72 -1.54
N ALA A 93 8.06 11.61 -0.27
CA ALA A 93 7.42 10.70 0.68
C ALA A 93 5.96 11.10 0.98
N GLN A 94 5.68 12.40 1.15
CA GLN A 94 4.32 12.90 1.37
C GLN A 94 3.42 12.68 0.15
N GLU A 95 3.92 12.93 -1.06
CA GLU A 95 3.16 12.66 -2.29
C GLU A 95 2.76 11.19 -2.39
N ALA A 96 3.70 10.28 -2.11
CA ALA A 96 3.43 8.85 -2.12
C ALA A 96 2.49 8.41 -0.99
N LEU A 97 2.57 9.02 0.19
CA LEU A 97 1.63 8.80 1.29
C LEU A 97 0.20 9.17 0.89
N PHE A 98 -0.01 10.35 0.30
CA PHE A 98 -1.33 10.77 -0.15
C PHE A 98 -1.91 9.82 -1.20
N ARG A 99 -1.08 9.28 -2.11
CA ARG A 99 -1.51 8.25 -3.06
C ARG A 99 -1.94 6.96 -2.38
N ALA A 100 -1.21 6.50 -1.37
CA ALA A 100 -1.59 5.32 -0.60
C ALA A 100 -2.92 5.54 0.14
N GLN A 101 -3.11 6.71 0.76
CA GLN A 101 -4.32 7.09 1.48
C GLN A 101 -5.55 7.19 0.57
N MET A 102 -5.40 7.69 -0.65
CA MET A 102 -6.51 7.75 -1.62
C MET A 102 -7.04 6.37 -2.04
N LEU A 103 -6.24 5.31 -1.89
CA LEU A 103 -6.57 3.97 -2.34
C LEU A 103 -7.07 3.05 -1.22
N THR A 104 -6.89 3.43 0.04
CA THR A 104 -7.30 2.63 1.20
C THR A 104 -8.45 3.31 1.96
N ASP A 105 -9.42 2.50 2.39
CA ASP A 105 -10.48 2.95 3.30
C ASP A 105 -10.12 2.63 4.77
N ASP A 106 -8.98 1.96 5.01
CA ASP A 106 -8.49 1.64 6.35
C ASP A 106 -7.81 2.88 6.98
N GLU A 107 -8.56 3.58 7.84
CA GLU A 107 -8.07 4.74 8.60
C GLU A 107 -6.93 4.37 9.54
N THR A 108 -6.91 3.15 10.10
CA THR A 108 -5.84 2.73 11.02
C THR A 108 -4.52 2.56 10.28
N LEU A 109 -4.57 2.00 9.08
CA LEU A 109 -3.40 1.88 8.21
C LEU A 109 -2.93 3.24 7.71
N SER A 110 -3.86 4.14 7.40
CA SER A 110 -3.57 5.52 6.97
C SER A 110 -2.89 6.31 8.09
N GLN A 111 -3.40 6.23 9.31
CA GLN A 111 -2.81 6.89 10.47
C GLN A 111 -1.43 6.31 10.78
N ALA A 112 -1.28 4.99 10.78
CA ALA A 112 0.02 4.36 10.97
C ALA A 112 1.04 4.85 9.94
N ALA A 113 0.64 5.03 8.67
CA ALA A 113 1.53 5.55 7.64
C ALA A 113 2.00 6.99 7.88
N GLU A 114 1.11 7.85 8.42
CA GLU A 114 1.43 9.21 8.84
C GLU A 114 2.35 9.23 10.05
N ASP A 115 2.05 8.42 11.07
CA ASP A 115 2.81 8.35 12.32
C ASP A 115 4.27 7.96 12.03
N VAL A 116 4.50 6.97 11.16
CA VAL A 116 5.87 6.58 10.77
C VAL A 116 6.61 7.74 10.08
N LEU A 117 5.94 8.52 9.22
CA LEU A 117 6.58 9.69 8.60
C LEU A 117 6.92 10.78 9.63
N ALA A 118 6.03 11.00 10.61
CA ALA A 118 6.25 11.92 11.71
C ALA A 118 7.44 11.48 12.57
N ASP A 119 7.51 10.21 12.95
CA ASP A 119 8.60 9.64 13.74
C ASP A 119 9.94 9.68 13.00
N VAL A 120 9.95 9.41 11.68
CA VAL A 120 11.14 9.58 10.86
C VAL A 120 11.61 11.05 10.88
N THR A 121 10.69 12.01 10.84
CA THR A 121 11.00 13.44 10.86
C THR A 121 11.70 13.89 12.15
N THR A 122 11.54 13.17 13.26
CA THR A 122 12.18 13.54 14.54
C THR A 122 13.62 13.04 14.67
N LEU A 123 14.11 12.19 13.76
CA LEU A 123 15.46 11.62 13.83
C LEU A 123 16.60 12.63 14.04
N PRO A 124 16.71 13.74 13.27
CA PRO A 124 17.83 14.68 13.43
C PRO A 124 17.74 15.48 14.73
N LYS A 125 16.62 15.43 15.46
CA LYS A 125 16.41 16.16 16.72
C LYS A 125 16.89 15.41 17.97
N THR A 126 17.50 14.24 17.79
CA THR A 126 18.05 13.46 18.90
C THR A 126 19.35 14.10 19.38
N ASP A 127 19.58 14.14 20.69
CA ASP A 127 20.69 14.91 21.27
C ASP A 127 21.97 14.06 21.39
N SER A 128 21.85 12.74 21.22
CA SER A 128 22.97 11.81 21.38
C SER A 128 23.00 10.69 20.35
N ARG A 129 24.18 10.14 20.14
CA ARG A 129 24.39 8.99 19.25
C ARG A 129 23.59 7.76 19.71
N THR A 130 23.47 7.54 21.01
CA THR A 130 22.68 6.44 21.58
C THR A 130 21.20 6.61 21.27
N GLU A 131 20.66 7.82 21.46
CA GLU A 131 19.27 8.12 21.11
C GLU A 131 19.00 7.98 19.60
N LEU A 132 19.95 8.43 18.76
CA LEU A 132 19.86 8.24 17.32
C LEU A 132 19.83 6.74 16.97
N ASP A 133 20.72 5.92 17.55
CA ASP A 133 20.77 4.50 17.26
C ASP A 133 19.48 3.77 17.66
N ASP A 134 18.91 4.11 18.82
CA ASP A 134 17.60 3.60 19.24
C ASP A 134 16.49 4.07 18.29
N ALA A 135 16.48 5.36 17.91
CA ALA A 135 15.51 5.91 16.97
C ALA A 135 15.62 5.27 15.58
N ARG A 136 16.85 4.95 15.14
CA ARG A 136 17.11 4.23 13.89
C ARG A 136 16.50 2.84 13.94
N VAL A 137 16.66 2.11 15.03
CA VAL A 137 16.05 0.77 15.19
C VAL A 137 14.52 0.89 15.19
N ARG A 138 13.96 1.79 16.01
CA ARG A 138 12.49 1.99 16.09
C ARG A 138 11.88 2.31 14.74
N THR A 139 12.36 3.37 14.07
CA THR A 139 11.82 3.81 12.78
C THR A 139 11.94 2.74 11.68
N ARG A 140 12.99 1.91 11.68
CA ARG A 140 13.11 0.77 10.76
C ARG A 140 12.01 -0.27 11.04
N ASP A 141 11.80 -0.58 12.30
CA ASP A 141 10.82 -1.56 12.73
C ASP A 141 9.39 -1.06 12.49
N ASP A 142 9.12 0.23 12.67
CA ASP A 142 7.86 0.90 12.32
C ASP A 142 7.54 0.80 10.84
N ILE A 143 8.50 1.13 9.96
CA ILE A 143 8.33 0.95 8.50
C ILE A 143 8.03 -0.52 8.17
N SER A 144 8.72 -1.46 8.81
CA SER A 144 8.51 -2.89 8.59
C SER A 144 7.15 -3.37 9.08
N ARG A 145 6.66 -2.83 10.21
CA ARG A 145 5.32 -3.09 10.74
C ARG A 145 4.26 -2.54 9.78
N LEU A 146 4.43 -1.33 9.27
CA LEU A 146 3.51 -0.72 8.32
C LEU A 146 3.36 -1.57 7.04
N VAL A 147 4.47 -1.98 6.43
CA VAL A 147 4.42 -2.83 5.21
C VAL A 147 3.76 -4.18 5.50
N ARG A 148 4.00 -4.77 6.68
CA ARG A 148 3.33 -6.02 7.09
C ARG A 148 1.83 -5.82 7.31
N ALA A 149 1.42 -4.73 7.95
CA ALA A 149 0.03 -4.38 8.16
C ALA A 149 -0.69 -4.17 6.82
N ALA A 150 -0.08 -3.41 5.90
CA ALA A 150 -0.61 -3.22 4.54
C ALA A 150 -0.80 -4.57 3.82
N LYS A 151 0.15 -5.50 3.93
CA LYS A 151 0.02 -6.85 3.36
C LYS A 151 -1.13 -7.68 3.95
N GLN A 152 -1.49 -7.45 5.21
CA GLN A 152 -2.52 -8.22 5.92
C GLN A 152 -3.93 -7.62 5.76
N HIS A 153 -4.02 -6.30 5.66
CA HIS A 153 -5.28 -5.54 5.66
C HIS A 153 -5.82 -5.25 4.25
N LEU A 154 -4.96 -5.27 3.22
CA LEU A 154 -5.30 -4.97 1.83
C LEU A 154 -5.49 -6.25 1.03
#